data_AF-A0A1Y1QWJ8-F1
#
_entry.id   AF-A0A1Y1QWJ8-F1
#
_cell.length_a   1.000
_cell.length_b   1.000
_cell.length_c   1.000
_cell.angle_alpha   90.00
_cell.angle_beta   90.00
_cell.angle_gamma   90.00
#
_symmetry.space_group_name_H-M   'P 1'
#
loop_
_entity.id
_entity.type
_entity.pdbx_description
1 polymer ?
#
loop_
_entity_poly.entity_id
_entity_poly.type
_entity_poly.pdbx_seq_one_letter_code
_entity_poly.pdbx_strand_id
1 'polypeptide(L)'
;MIPLLHGKANNIIGDPIANWLIINAQAIGIQYIIWNRTYWNGSGHGKKHGFYTAKNPHVDHIHIELNHDGAQRKTKWYGESKSQTSSAQKNNLVSSAEKESRIIELNHYWASKLGWYKYYDKINPLLGFNNYSPIESVFAEGVRQWQLKNKRLRLAADGILGPITWKYMSELLGINNKSTNAIPIGNISGLAFGKGIDQFRRLIPLLNRERNDIPLEFLLGWISVESSGNISKTTSLDERGYFQIHPNESKTMNLNHMALSTNPTYSITAGIKLVKHHAYQAKKLGFTYGTDLFWHIVKLLHWLPHGVQKILVHMREHNINPNTLSWNEFKRHTIRYRTEICQSMKHCNKGWNPLRGIANVDKVFEQGHRLSVDLGL
;
A
#
# COMPACT_ATOMS: atom_id res chain seq x y z
N MET A 1 0.14 -25.49 8.12
CA MET A 1 0.03 -24.40 9.11
C MET A 1 0.53 -23.11 8.48
N ILE A 2 -0.18 -22.02 8.73
CA ILE A 2 0.20 -20.65 8.37
C ILE A 2 1.26 -20.19 9.38
N PRO A 3 2.44 -19.72 8.93
CA PRO A 3 3.50 -19.30 9.83
C PRO A 3 3.07 -18.07 10.63
N LEU A 4 3.31 -18.08 11.94
CA LEU A 4 2.98 -16.96 12.82
C LEU A 4 3.89 -15.75 12.56
N LEU A 5 3.33 -14.55 12.69
CA LEU A 5 4.06 -13.29 12.64
C LEU A 5 4.17 -12.74 14.07
N HIS A 6 5.35 -12.82 14.67
CA HIS A 6 5.59 -12.43 16.07
C HIS A 6 4.63 -13.10 17.09
N GLY A 7 4.33 -14.38 16.89
CA GLY A 7 3.41 -15.14 17.76
C GLY A 7 1.92 -14.82 17.55
N LYS A 8 1.58 -14.02 16.54
CA LYS A 8 0.20 -13.68 16.14
C LYS A 8 -0.12 -14.28 14.78
N ALA A 9 -1.42 -14.27 14.45
CA ALA A 9 -1.89 -14.68 13.14
C ALA A 9 -1.21 -13.86 12.04
N ASN A 10 -0.74 -14.55 11.01
CA ASN A 10 -0.19 -13.92 9.83
C ASN A 10 -1.33 -13.64 8.85
N ASN A 11 -2.04 -12.55 9.12
CA ASN A 11 -3.23 -12.13 8.37
C ASN A 11 -2.91 -11.81 6.90
N ILE A 12 -1.65 -11.46 6.58
CA ILE A 12 -1.18 -11.31 5.18
C ILE A 12 -1.38 -12.60 4.38
N ILE A 13 -1.20 -13.77 5.02
CA ILE A 13 -1.36 -15.08 4.37
C ILE A 13 -2.74 -15.67 4.64
N GLY A 14 -3.23 -15.59 5.87
CA GLY A 14 -4.44 -16.29 6.29
C GLY A 14 -5.74 -15.61 5.86
N ASP A 15 -5.82 -14.28 5.88
CA ASP A 15 -7.06 -13.58 5.54
C ASP A 15 -7.46 -13.81 4.07
N PRO A 16 -6.56 -13.71 3.08
CA PRO A 16 -6.92 -14.00 1.69
C PRO A 16 -7.43 -15.43 1.48
N ILE A 17 -6.86 -16.42 2.17
CA ILE A 17 -7.28 -17.82 2.06
C ILE A 17 -8.65 -18.02 2.71
N ALA A 18 -8.85 -17.51 3.93
CA ALA A 18 -10.12 -17.61 4.64
C ALA A 18 -11.25 -16.89 3.86
N ASN A 19 -10.96 -15.72 3.29
CA ASN A 19 -11.91 -14.96 2.47
C ASN A 19 -12.26 -15.69 1.17
N TRP A 20 -11.27 -16.26 0.48
CA TRP A 20 -11.52 -17.05 -0.71
C TRP A 20 -12.42 -18.26 -0.40
N LEU A 21 -12.20 -18.93 0.74
CA LEU A 21 -13.03 -20.04 1.19
C LEU A 21 -14.47 -19.62 1.52
N ILE A 22 -14.67 -18.45 2.13
CA ILE A 22 -16.02 -17.89 2.38
C ILE A 22 -16.74 -17.59 1.06
N ILE A 23 -16.08 -16.94 0.11
CA ILE A 23 -16.67 -16.58 -1.20
C ILE A 23 -17.09 -17.83 -1.97
N ASN A 24 -16.27 -18.88 -1.92
CA ASN A 24 -16.53 -20.14 -2.62
C ASN A 24 -17.30 -21.15 -1.76
N ALA A 25 -17.77 -20.77 -0.57
CA ALA A 25 -18.31 -21.70 0.41
C ALA A 25 -19.49 -22.50 -0.14
N GLN A 26 -20.42 -21.85 -0.85
CA GLN A 26 -21.56 -22.54 -1.45
C GLN A 26 -21.14 -23.49 -2.57
N ALA A 27 -20.18 -23.08 -3.42
CA ALA A 27 -19.71 -23.90 -4.52
C ALA A 27 -18.98 -25.16 -4.02
N ILE A 28 -18.19 -25.03 -2.95
CA ILE A 28 -17.41 -26.12 -2.34
C ILE A 28 -18.25 -26.96 -1.37
N GLY A 29 -19.29 -26.39 -0.76
CA GLY A 29 -20.05 -27.01 0.31
C GLY A 29 -19.45 -26.77 1.70
N ILE A 30 -18.80 -25.63 1.93
CA ILE A 30 -18.30 -25.20 3.25
C ILE A 30 -19.46 -24.61 4.06
N GLN A 31 -19.63 -25.07 5.30
CA GLN A 31 -20.67 -24.58 6.22
C GLN A 31 -20.11 -23.81 7.42
N TYR A 32 -18.85 -24.00 7.77
CA TYR A 32 -18.24 -23.31 8.92
C TYR A 32 -16.76 -23.07 8.68
N ILE A 33 -16.24 -21.93 9.15
CA ILE A 33 -14.82 -21.55 9.05
C ILE A 33 -14.39 -20.93 10.38
N ILE A 34 -13.17 -21.19 10.84
CA ILE A 34 -12.53 -20.46 11.94
C ILE A 34 -11.14 -20.01 11.50
N TRP A 35 -10.85 -18.72 11.67
CA TRP A 35 -9.55 -18.11 11.43
C TRP A 35 -9.34 -16.91 12.34
N ASN A 36 -8.14 -16.80 12.95
CA ASN A 36 -7.71 -15.67 13.77
C ASN A 36 -8.79 -15.19 14.77
N ARG A 37 -9.25 -16.11 15.62
CA ARG A 37 -10.33 -15.88 16.61
C ARG A 37 -11.64 -15.37 16.04
N THR A 38 -11.88 -15.59 14.75
CA THR A 38 -13.14 -15.27 14.09
C THR A 38 -13.71 -16.56 13.53
N TYR A 39 -14.99 -16.82 13.80
CA TYR A 39 -15.71 -17.86 13.09
C TYR A 39 -16.62 -17.26 12.03
N TRP A 40 -16.93 -18.05 11.01
CA TRP A 40 -17.96 -17.80 10.01
C TRP A 40 -18.85 -19.04 9.87
N ASN A 41 -20.15 -18.87 9.74
CA ASN A 41 -21.17 -19.90 9.61
C ASN A 41 -22.07 -19.62 8.40
N GLY A 42 -22.07 -20.54 7.43
CA GLY A 42 -22.83 -20.43 6.18
C GLY A 42 -24.32 -20.67 6.33
N SER A 43 -24.75 -21.48 7.32
CA SER A 43 -26.13 -21.93 7.53
C SER A 43 -26.94 -21.06 8.50
N GLY A 44 -26.30 -20.14 9.23
CA GLY A 44 -26.99 -19.22 10.15
C GLY A 44 -27.87 -18.17 9.46
N HIS A 45 -29.06 -17.93 10.00
CA HIS A 45 -29.87 -16.74 9.69
C HIS A 45 -29.33 -15.53 10.48
N GLY A 46 -29.09 -14.40 9.81
CA GLY A 46 -28.56 -13.19 10.44
C GLY A 46 -27.03 -13.12 10.44
N LYS A 47 -26.41 -12.77 11.58
CA LYS A 47 -24.97 -12.55 11.68
C LYS A 47 -24.21 -13.86 11.43
N LYS A 48 -23.49 -13.93 10.32
CA LYS A 48 -22.76 -15.13 9.88
C LYS A 48 -21.35 -15.27 10.46
N HIS A 49 -20.89 -14.34 11.29
CA HIS A 49 -19.55 -14.42 11.87
C HIS A 49 -19.54 -13.89 13.29
N GLY A 50 -18.52 -14.26 14.06
CA GLY A 50 -18.39 -13.79 15.43
C GLY A 50 -17.03 -14.09 16.01
N PHE A 51 -16.80 -13.59 17.22
CA PHE A 51 -15.58 -13.89 17.94
C PHE A 51 -15.59 -15.34 18.43
N TYR A 52 -14.53 -16.07 18.12
CA TYR A 52 -14.32 -17.45 18.51
C TYR A 52 -13.56 -17.49 19.84
N THR A 53 -14.20 -18.04 20.87
CA THR A 53 -13.71 -17.99 22.26
C THR A 53 -13.06 -19.29 22.74
N ALA A 54 -13.02 -20.34 21.92
CA ALA A 54 -12.45 -21.61 22.37
C ALA A 54 -10.92 -21.54 22.52
N LYS A 55 -10.37 -22.54 23.24
CA LYS A 55 -8.96 -22.56 23.69
C LYS A 55 -7.95 -22.42 22.55
N ASN A 56 -8.24 -22.98 21.37
CA ASN A 56 -7.38 -22.81 20.19
C ASN A 56 -7.81 -21.56 19.40
N PRO A 57 -6.99 -20.51 19.31
CA PRO A 57 -7.39 -19.27 18.66
C PRO A 57 -7.29 -19.33 17.11
N HIS A 58 -6.88 -20.45 16.52
CA HIS A 58 -6.79 -20.64 15.06
C HIS A 58 -5.95 -19.54 14.38
N VAL A 59 -4.78 -19.25 14.95
CA VAL A 59 -3.87 -18.19 14.46
C VAL A 59 -2.78 -18.73 13.53
N ASP A 60 -2.58 -20.05 13.53
CA ASP A 60 -1.60 -20.79 12.74
C ASP A 60 -2.25 -21.76 11.73
N HIS A 61 -3.59 -21.80 11.66
CA HIS A 61 -4.31 -22.60 10.67
C HIS A 61 -5.75 -22.10 10.50
N ILE A 62 -6.32 -22.38 9.33
CA ILE A 62 -7.74 -22.16 9.04
C ILE A 62 -8.47 -23.48 9.25
N HIS A 63 -9.48 -23.48 10.10
CA HIS A 63 -10.39 -24.60 10.27
C HIS A 63 -11.59 -24.42 9.34
N ILE A 64 -12.01 -25.48 8.67
CA ILE A 64 -13.22 -25.50 7.83
C ILE A 64 -14.05 -26.74 8.11
N GLU A 65 -15.37 -26.60 8.06
CA GLU A 65 -16.32 -27.71 8.10
C GLU A 65 -17.12 -27.74 6.80
N LEU A 66 -17.27 -28.94 6.23
CA LEU A 66 -18.08 -29.17 5.04
C LEU A 66 -19.48 -29.64 5.43
N ASN A 67 -20.50 -29.21 4.68
CA ASN A 67 -21.83 -29.80 4.75
C ASN A 67 -21.83 -31.20 4.09
N HIS A 68 -22.96 -31.92 4.19
CA HIS A 68 -23.06 -33.27 3.63
C HIS A 68 -22.78 -33.34 2.13
N ASP A 69 -23.23 -32.36 1.34
CA ASP A 69 -22.99 -32.34 -0.10
C ASP A 69 -21.51 -32.11 -0.44
N GLY A 70 -20.84 -31.18 0.25
CA GLY A 70 -19.40 -30.94 0.10
C GLY A 70 -18.58 -32.15 0.54
N ALA A 71 -18.91 -32.75 1.68
CA ALA A 71 -18.26 -33.95 2.20
C ALA A 71 -18.42 -35.15 1.27
N GLN A 72 -19.57 -35.29 0.60
CA GLN A 72 -19.84 -36.33 -0.40
C GLN A 72 -19.41 -35.95 -1.82
N ARG A 73 -18.77 -34.78 -2.01
CA ARG A 73 -18.33 -34.25 -3.30
C ARG A 73 -19.45 -34.12 -4.34
N LYS A 74 -20.67 -33.81 -3.88
CA LYS A 74 -21.87 -33.65 -4.72
C LYS A 74 -22.06 -32.23 -5.24
N THR A 75 -21.29 -31.26 -4.76
CA THR A 75 -21.38 -29.87 -5.22
C THR A 75 -20.75 -29.69 -6.61
N LYS A 76 -21.16 -28.62 -7.32
CA LYS A 76 -20.67 -28.33 -8.69
C LYS A 76 -19.14 -28.21 -8.78
N TRP A 77 -18.50 -27.73 -7.71
CA TRP A 77 -17.04 -27.63 -7.60
C TRP A 77 -16.31 -28.94 -7.89
N TYR A 78 -16.87 -30.07 -7.47
CA TYR A 78 -16.28 -31.39 -7.68
C TYR A 78 -16.69 -32.05 -9.00
N GLY A 79 -17.70 -31.52 -9.69
CA GLY A 79 -18.16 -31.99 -10.99
C GLY A 79 -17.51 -31.27 -12.18
N GLU A 80 -17.09 -30.01 -12.00
CA GLU A 80 -16.51 -29.17 -13.06
C GLU A 80 -14.99 -29.39 -13.28
N SER A 81 -14.37 -30.36 -12.59
CA SER A 81 -12.94 -30.67 -12.73
C SER A 81 -12.61 -31.46 -14.01
N LYS A 82 -13.14 -31.02 -15.16
CA LYS A 82 -12.65 -31.34 -16.51
C LYS A 82 -12.72 -30.10 -17.41
N SER A 83 -12.11 -29.00 -17.01
CA SER A 83 -11.58 -28.06 -18.01
C SER A 83 -10.42 -27.26 -17.44
N GLN A 84 -9.31 -27.28 -18.16
CA GLN A 84 -8.01 -26.71 -17.79
C GLN A 84 -8.11 -25.20 -17.54
N THR A 85 -7.72 -24.75 -16.35
CA THR A 85 -7.49 -23.32 -16.08
C THR A 85 -6.01 -23.01 -16.31
N SER A 86 -5.72 -22.16 -17.29
CA SER A 86 -4.37 -21.76 -17.69
C SER A 86 -3.74 -20.77 -16.69
N SER A 87 -2.41 -20.73 -16.68
CA SER A 87 -1.55 -19.98 -15.76
C SER A 87 -1.73 -18.44 -15.75
N ALA A 88 -2.52 -17.88 -16.67
CA ALA A 88 -2.77 -16.44 -16.77
C ALA A 88 -3.77 -15.91 -15.72
N GLN A 89 -4.67 -16.74 -15.18
CA GLN A 89 -5.69 -16.31 -14.22
C GLN A 89 -5.16 -16.20 -12.78
N LYS A 90 -4.05 -16.89 -12.44
CA LYS A 90 -3.44 -16.83 -11.10
C LYS A 90 -2.82 -15.47 -10.77
N ASN A 91 -2.25 -14.76 -11.76
CA ASN A 91 -1.53 -13.51 -11.51
C ASN A 91 -2.45 -12.29 -11.27
N ASN A 92 -3.69 -12.31 -11.80
CA ASN A 92 -4.65 -11.22 -11.55
C ASN A 92 -5.37 -11.34 -10.20
N LEU A 93 -5.54 -12.56 -9.67
CA LEU A 93 -6.19 -12.77 -8.38
C LEU A 93 -5.29 -12.35 -7.20
N VAL A 94 -3.98 -12.54 -7.32
CA VAL A 94 -3.01 -12.16 -6.27
C VAL A 94 -2.92 -10.64 -6.14
N SER A 95 -2.84 -9.88 -7.24
CA SER A 95 -2.76 -8.40 -7.16
C SER A 95 -4.06 -7.76 -6.67
N SER A 96 -5.22 -8.36 -6.97
CA SER A 96 -6.51 -7.92 -6.43
C SER A 96 -6.60 -8.17 -4.93
N ALA A 97 -6.14 -9.33 -4.45
CA ALA A 97 -6.13 -9.67 -3.03
C ALA A 97 -5.17 -8.78 -2.23
N GLU A 98 -3.98 -8.48 -2.75
CA GLU A 98 -3.03 -7.56 -2.10
C GLU A 98 -3.60 -6.15 -1.96
N LYS A 99 -4.27 -5.66 -3.01
CA LYS A 99 -4.94 -4.36 -3.00
C LYS A 99 -6.09 -4.32 -2.00
N GLU A 100 -6.86 -5.40 -1.90
CA GLU A 100 -7.98 -5.52 -0.97
C GLU A 100 -7.51 -5.58 0.49
N SER A 101 -6.50 -6.39 0.79
CA SER A 101 -5.86 -6.45 2.12
C SER A 101 -5.34 -5.06 2.54
N ARG A 102 -4.72 -4.32 1.61
CA ARG A 102 -4.23 -2.97 1.88
C ARG A 102 -5.35 -2.00 2.27
N ILE A 103 -6.52 -2.09 1.65
CA ILE A 103 -7.68 -1.23 1.97
C ILE A 103 -8.23 -1.58 3.35
N ILE A 104 -8.28 -2.87 3.68
CA ILE A 104 -8.71 -3.36 4.99
C ILE A 104 -7.79 -2.85 6.10
N GLU A 105 -6.47 -2.96 5.92
CA GLU A 105 -5.48 -2.44 6.87
C GLU A 105 -5.63 -0.93 7.09
N LEU A 106 -5.86 -0.17 6.01
CA LEU A 106 -6.09 1.28 6.09
C LEU A 106 -7.39 1.61 6.84
N ASN A 107 -8.45 0.84 6.64
CA ASN A 107 -9.69 1.00 7.40
C ASN A 107 -9.47 0.76 8.90
N HIS A 108 -8.73 -0.28 9.29
CA HIS A 108 -8.38 -0.51 10.71
C HIS A 108 -7.57 0.62 11.32
N TYR A 109 -6.55 1.08 10.59
CA TYR A 109 -5.73 2.19 11.00
C TYR A 109 -6.58 3.44 11.28
N TRP A 110 -7.47 3.80 10.36
CA TRP A 110 -8.31 4.98 10.49
C TRP A 110 -9.41 4.82 11.54
N ALA A 111 -9.96 3.62 11.71
CA ALA A 111 -10.90 3.30 12.79
C ALA A 111 -10.31 3.64 14.15
N SER A 112 -9.05 3.24 14.39
CA SER A 112 -8.32 3.50 15.62
C SER A 112 -7.99 4.99 15.77
N LYS A 113 -7.44 5.62 14.72
CA LYS A 113 -6.97 7.02 14.77
C LYS A 113 -8.09 8.06 14.88
N LEU A 114 -9.19 7.86 14.17
CA LEU A 114 -10.34 8.77 14.17
C LEU A 114 -11.39 8.38 15.20
N GLY A 115 -11.20 7.22 15.82
CA GLY A 115 -12.14 6.65 16.78
C GLY A 115 -13.50 6.33 16.17
N TRP A 116 -13.62 6.17 14.85
CA TRP A 116 -14.91 5.92 14.22
C TRP A 116 -15.44 4.51 14.47
N TYR A 117 -14.58 3.57 14.89
CA TYR A 117 -14.99 2.21 15.28
C TYR A 117 -16.09 2.20 16.36
N LYS A 118 -16.09 3.18 17.28
CA LYS A 118 -17.15 3.29 18.31
C LYS A 118 -18.54 3.64 17.75
N TYR A 119 -18.61 3.99 16.47
CA TYR A 119 -19.84 4.31 15.75
C TYR A 119 -20.13 3.30 14.64
N TYR A 120 -19.48 2.13 14.64
CA TYR A 120 -19.62 1.10 13.62
C TYR A 120 -21.09 0.74 13.32
N ASP A 121 -21.90 0.59 14.38
CA ASP A 121 -23.33 0.27 14.27
C ASP A 121 -24.16 1.39 13.62
N LYS A 122 -23.69 2.64 13.68
CA LYS A 122 -24.31 3.79 13.00
C LYS A 122 -23.81 3.95 11.56
N ILE A 123 -22.56 3.58 11.30
CA ILE A 123 -21.95 3.64 9.95
C ILE A 123 -22.58 2.58 9.03
N ASN A 124 -22.80 1.37 9.53
CA ASN A 124 -23.30 0.25 8.75
C ASN A 124 -24.59 0.56 7.97
N PRO A 125 -25.64 1.15 8.57
CA PRO A 125 -26.83 1.59 7.83
C PRO A 125 -26.54 2.58 6.71
N LEU A 126 -25.60 3.52 6.88
CA LEU A 126 -25.21 4.45 5.81
C LEU A 126 -24.60 3.71 4.61
N LEU A 127 -23.87 2.63 4.87
CA LEU A 127 -23.27 1.79 3.84
C LEU A 127 -24.28 0.80 3.20
N GLY A 128 -25.53 0.78 3.66
CA GLY A 128 -26.58 -0.12 3.20
C GLY A 128 -26.67 -1.44 3.99
N PHE A 129 -25.95 -1.56 5.11
CA PHE A 129 -25.96 -2.73 5.98
C PHE A 129 -26.93 -2.53 7.15
N ASN A 130 -28.23 -2.64 6.86
CA ASN A 130 -29.28 -2.31 7.84
C ASN A 130 -29.52 -3.40 8.89
N ASN A 131 -29.22 -4.66 8.56
CA ASN A 131 -29.61 -5.82 9.39
C ASN A 131 -28.44 -6.77 9.70
N TYR A 132 -27.21 -6.37 9.39
CA TYR A 132 -26.02 -7.19 9.66
C TYR A 132 -24.76 -6.31 9.70
N SER A 133 -23.74 -6.75 10.44
CA SER A 133 -22.40 -6.18 10.36
C SER A 133 -21.65 -6.85 9.20
N PRO A 134 -21.08 -6.12 8.24
CA PRO A 134 -20.30 -6.70 7.15
C PRO A 134 -18.94 -7.20 7.65
N ILE A 135 -18.34 -8.19 6.97
CA ILE A 135 -16.91 -8.48 7.12
C ILE A 135 -16.08 -7.36 6.45
N GLU A 136 -14.79 -7.27 6.73
CA GLU A 136 -13.98 -6.08 6.44
C GLU A 136 -13.84 -5.73 4.95
N SER A 137 -13.79 -6.73 4.06
CA SER A 137 -13.84 -6.52 2.61
C SER A 137 -15.19 -5.98 2.15
N VAL A 138 -16.28 -6.55 2.65
CA VAL A 138 -17.65 -6.09 2.37
C VAL A 138 -17.87 -4.70 2.94
N PHE A 139 -17.29 -4.39 4.10
CA PHE A 139 -17.29 -3.06 4.67
C PHE A 139 -16.56 -2.07 3.76
N ALA A 140 -15.34 -2.41 3.31
CA ALA A 140 -14.57 -1.59 2.39
C ALA A 140 -15.31 -1.34 1.06
N GLU A 141 -15.97 -2.35 0.51
CA GLU A 141 -16.79 -2.18 -0.68
C GLU A 141 -18.04 -1.34 -0.40
N GLY A 142 -18.68 -1.49 0.77
CA GLY A 142 -19.76 -0.62 1.21
C GLY A 142 -19.34 0.85 1.29
N VAL A 143 -18.16 1.11 1.86
CA VAL A 143 -17.53 2.44 1.88
C VAL A 143 -17.31 2.95 0.46
N ARG A 144 -16.80 2.10 -0.44
CA ARG A 144 -16.58 2.45 -1.84
C ARG A 144 -17.88 2.85 -2.54
N GLN A 145 -18.92 2.05 -2.38
CA GLN A 145 -20.24 2.32 -2.95
C GLN A 145 -20.85 3.60 -2.37
N TRP A 146 -20.66 3.85 -1.08
CA TRP A 146 -21.07 5.10 -0.46
C TRP A 146 -20.30 6.30 -1.02
N GLN A 147 -18.98 6.21 -1.17
CA GLN A 147 -18.15 7.25 -1.81
C GLN A 147 -18.61 7.52 -3.25
N LEU A 148 -18.93 6.48 -4.03
CA LEU A 148 -19.46 6.58 -5.40
C LEU A 148 -20.82 7.26 -5.46
N LYS A 149 -21.73 6.96 -4.52
CA LYS A 149 -23.05 7.61 -4.43
C LYS A 149 -22.93 9.08 -4.03
N ASN A 150 -21.88 9.43 -3.30
CA ASN A 150 -21.62 10.78 -2.80
C ASN A 150 -20.55 11.54 -3.63
N LYS A 151 -20.39 11.22 -4.93
CA LYS A 151 -19.41 11.84 -5.85
C LYS A 151 -19.37 13.37 -5.87
N ARG A 152 -20.48 14.05 -5.53
CA ARG A 152 -20.53 15.52 -5.39
C ARG A 152 -19.58 16.06 -4.33
N LEU A 153 -19.18 15.22 -3.37
CA LEU A 153 -18.20 15.51 -2.31
C LEU A 153 -16.73 15.32 -2.77
N ARG A 154 -16.50 14.99 -4.05
CA ARG A 154 -15.17 14.76 -4.66
C ARG A 154 -14.32 13.72 -3.93
N LEU A 155 -14.97 12.69 -3.36
CA LEU A 155 -14.30 11.58 -2.68
C LEU A 155 -13.66 10.63 -3.68
N ALA A 156 -12.48 10.13 -3.36
CA ALA A 156 -11.95 8.92 -3.99
C ALA A 156 -12.87 7.74 -3.65
N ALA A 157 -13.21 6.93 -4.64
CA ALA A 157 -13.99 5.71 -4.47
C ALA A 157 -13.05 4.52 -4.29
N ASP A 158 -12.29 4.54 -3.20
CA ASP A 158 -11.23 3.58 -2.88
C ASP A 158 -11.67 2.51 -1.87
N GLY A 159 -12.78 2.73 -1.15
CA GLY A 159 -13.24 1.86 -0.08
C GLY A 159 -12.59 2.12 1.28
N ILE A 160 -11.90 3.25 1.44
CA ILE A 160 -11.22 3.64 2.67
C ILE A 160 -12.08 4.67 3.43
N LEU A 161 -12.51 4.33 4.64
CA LEU A 161 -13.16 5.23 5.59
C LEU A 161 -12.12 6.07 6.32
N GLY A 162 -11.40 6.89 5.55
CA GLY A 162 -10.38 7.82 6.02
C GLY A 162 -10.98 9.13 6.56
N PRO A 163 -10.14 10.12 6.92
CA PRO A 163 -10.58 11.36 7.57
C PRO A 163 -11.66 12.12 6.79
N ILE A 164 -11.53 12.17 5.46
CA ILE A 164 -12.47 12.90 4.61
C ILE A 164 -13.82 12.20 4.56
N THR A 165 -13.83 10.89 4.27
CA THR A 165 -15.06 10.08 4.26
C THR A 165 -15.72 10.08 5.64
N TRP A 166 -14.93 9.96 6.72
CA TRP A 166 -15.42 9.98 8.09
C TRP A 166 -16.02 11.32 8.49
N LYS A 167 -15.41 12.46 8.10
CA LYS A 167 -15.97 13.79 8.37
C LYS A 167 -17.43 13.87 7.91
N TYR A 168 -17.67 13.55 6.63
CA TYR A 168 -19.01 13.61 6.06
C TYR A 168 -19.98 12.59 6.67
N MET A 169 -19.53 11.35 6.92
CA MET A 169 -20.38 10.37 7.59
C MET A 169 -20.73 10.82 9.02
N SER A 170 -19.77 11.36 9.77
CA SER A 170 -20.00 11.80 11.14
C SER A 170 -20.98 12.98 11.22
N GLU A 171 -20.96 13.89 10.24
CA GLU A 171 -21.94 14.97 10.09
C GLU A 171 -23.36 14.41 9.84
N LEU A 172 -23.50 13.45 8.90
CA LEU A 172 -24.79 12.79 8.63
C LEU A 172 -25.33 12.03 9.85
N LEU A 173 -24.44 11.47 10.67
CA LEU A 173 -24.81 10.72 11.86
C LEU A 173 -25.10 11.61 13.08
N GLY A 174 -25.02 12.93 12.94
CA GLY A 174 -25.18 13.87 14.05
C GLY A 174 -24.14 13.67 15.16
N ILE A 175 -22.98 13.11 14.82
CA ILE A 175 -21.91 12.84 15.78
C ILE A 175 -21.13 14.13 15.99
N ASN A 176 -21.47 14.84 17.08
CA ASN A 176 -20.71 15.99 17.54
C ASN A 176 -19.36 15.54 18.10
N ASN A 177 -18.32 15.51 17.26
CA ASN A 177 -16.94 15.33 17.69
C ASN A 177 -16.45 16.58 18.44
N LYS A 178 -16.86 16.79 19.69
CA LYS A 178 -16.28 17.81 20.60
C LYS A 178 -14.83 17.50 21.03
N SER A 179 -14.10 16.67 20.27
CA SER A 179 -12.69 16.31 20.52
C SER A 179 -11.85 16.21 19.23
N THR A 180 -12.36 16.67 18.09
CA THR A 180 -11.51 16.91 16.93
C THR A 180 -11.73 18.36 16.54
N ASN A 181 -10.67 19.17 16.63
CA ASN A 181 -10.64 20.52 16.13
C ASN A 181 -10.99 20.52 14.63
N ALA A 182 -12.29 20.57 14.33
CA ALA A 182 -12.81 20.98 13.06
C ALA A 182 -12.57 22.49 12.98
N ILE A 183 -11.58 22.90 12.19
CA ILE A 183 -11.41 24.33 11.90
C ILE A 183 -12.50 24.72 10.89
N PRO A 184 -13.35 25.71 11.22
CA PRO A 184 -14.36 26.23 10.31
C PRO A 184 -13.71 26.79 9.04
N ILE A 185 -14.35 26.61 7.89
CA ILE A 185 -13.91 27.11 6.57
C ILE A 185 -14.15 28.64 6.44
N GLY A 186 -14.37 29.36 7.54
CA GLY A 186 -14.44 30.81 7.59
C GLY A 186 -13.32 31.36 8.46
N ASN A 187 -12.51 32.26 7.92
CA ASN A 187 -11.30 32.87 8.52
C ASN A 187 -10.02 32.01 8.46
N ILE A 188 -9.63 31.63 7.25
CA ILE A 188 -8.24 31.22 6.93
C ILE A 188 -7.37 32.47 6.83
N SER A 189 -7.07 33.09 7.97
CA SER A 189 -6.06 34.15 8.06
C SER A 189 -5.21 34.09 9.34
N GLY A 190 -5.37 33.07 10.20
CA GLY A 190 -4.71 33.11 11.50
C GLY A 190 -4.34 31.81 12.21
N LEU A 191 -4.43 30.63 11.58
CA LEU A 191 -4.01 29.37 12.22
C LEU A 191 -2.88 28.72 11.43
N ALA A 192 -1.69 28.70 12.04
CA ALA A 192 -0.46 28.13 11.49
C ALA A 192 -0.54 26.59 11.41
N PHE A 193 -1.29 26.08 10.42
CA PHE A 193 -0.94 24.77 9.85
C PHE A 193 0.42 24.93 9.16
N GLY A 194 1.39 24.11 9.59
CA GLY A 194 2.78 24.25 9.17
C GLY A 194 2.88 24.37 7.65
N LYS A 195 3.52 25.44 7.17
CA LYS A 195 3.75 25.80 5.75
C LYS A 195 4.07 24.61 4.81
N GLY A 196 4.60 23.52 5.35
CA GLY A 196 4.96 22.30 4.63
C GLY A 196 3.78 21.54 4.01
N ILE A 197 2.65 21.33 4.69
CA ILE A 197 1.59 20.44 4.14
C ILE A 197 0.86 21.07 2.94
N ASP A 198 0.60 22.38 3.01
CA ASP A 198 -0.02 23.12 1.91
C ASP A 198 0.88 23.17 0.67
N GLN A 199 2.20 23.10 0.87
CA GLN A 199 3.15 22.99 -0.22
C GLN A 199 2.94 21.68 -1.00
N PHE A 200 2.80 20.54 -0.32
CA PHE A 200 2.51 19.27 -0.98
C PHE A 200 1.13 19.25 -1.64
N ARG A 201 0.10 19.85 -1.02
CA ARG A 201 -1.24 19.97 -1.65
C ARG A 201 -1.17 20.63 -3.02
N ARG A 202 -0.35 21.68 -3.18
CA ARG A 202 -0.17 22.39 -4.45
C ARG A 202 0.55 21.54 -5.52
N LEU A 203 1.31 20.52 -5.12
CA LEU A 203 2.00 19.63 -6.06
C LEU A 203 1.10 18.54 -6.65
N ILE A 204 0.05 18.12 -5.93
CA ILE A 204 -0.81 17.00 -6.33
C ILE A 204 -1.38 17.16 -7.75
N PRO A 205 -1.95 18.32 -8.17
CA PRO A 205 -2.47 18.46 -9.53
C PRO A 205 -1.37 18.35 -10.60
N LEU A 206 -0.18 18.88 -10.33
CA LEU A 206 0.97 18.80 -11.23
C LEU A 206 1.46 17.36 -11.36
N LEU A 207 1.59 16.66 -10.24
CA LEU A 207 1.98 15.25 -10.20
C LEU A 207 0.96 14.38 -10.93
N ASN A 208 -0.33 14.53 -10.65
CA ASN A 208 -1.40 13.74 -11.29
C ASN A 208 -1.46 13.94 -12.81
N ARG A 209 -1.10 15.12 -13.32
CA ARG A 209 -1.04 15.37 -14.77
C ARG A 209 0.04 14.56 -15.48
N GLU A 210 1.20 14.37 -14.83
CA GLU A 210 2.40 13.84 -15.48
C GLU A 210 2.72 12.38 -15.09
N ARG A 211 2.28 11.94 -13.90
CA ARG A 211 2.75 10.69 -13.26
C ARG A 211 2.28 9.41 -13.95
N ASN A 212 1.17 9.46 -14.70
CA ASN A 212 0.51 8.29 -15.27
C ASN A 212 0.22 7.21 -14.20
N ASP A 213 0.91 6.09 -14.26
CA ASP A 213 0.79 4.90 -13.41
C ASP A 213 1.79 4.86 -12.26
N ILE A 214 2.70 5.85 -12.15
CA ILE A 214 3.61 5.96 -11.02
C ILE A 214 2.78 6.27 -9.75
N PRO A 215 2.98 5.56 -8.63
CA PRO A 215 2.25 5.80 -7.39
C PRO A 215 2.44 7.23 -6.88
N LEU A 216 1.35 7.93 -6.57
CA LEU A 216 1.39 9.31 -6.08
C LEU A 216 2.13 9.41 -4.74
N GLU A 217 1.84 8.47 -3.83
CA GLU A 217 2.51 8.34 -2.54
C GLU A 217 4.04 8.20 -2.67
N PHE A 218 4.52 7.43 -3.65
CA PHE A 218 5.95 7.27 -3.91
C PHE A 218 6.61 8.60 -4.33
N LEU A 219 5.95 9.35 -5.21
CA LEU A 219 6.42 10.65 -5.66
C LEU A 219 6.43 11.69 -4.54
N LEU A 220 5.37 11.74 -3.73
CA LEU A 220 5.28 12.62 -2.57
C LEU A 220 6.37 12.30 -1.54
N GLY A 221 6.59 11.01 -1.27
CA GLY A 221 7.65 10.54 -0.39
C GLY A 221 9.04 10.94 -0.87
N TRP A 222 9.31 10.79 -2.17
CA TRP A 222 10.58 11.20 -2.77
C TRP A 222 10.79 12.71 -2.61
N ILE A 223 9.81 13.52 -2.99
CA ILE A 223 9.89 14.98 -2.85
C ILE A 223 10.07 15.39 -1.39
N SER A 224 9.40 14.70 -0.45
CA SER A 224 9.53 14.97 0.98
C SER A 224 10.92 14.71 1.51
N VAL A 225 11.54 13.60 1.12
CA VAL A 225 12.88 13.24 1.59
C VAL A 225 13.93 14.16 1.00
N GLU A 226 13.80 14.48 -0.30
CA GLU A 226 14.83 15.24 -1.01
C GLU A 226 14.74 16.74 -0.75
N SER A 227 13.56 17.32 -0.96
CA SER A 227 13.39 18.78 -0.94
C SER A 227 12.50 19.31 0.18
N SER A 228 11.82 18.42 0.92
CA SER A 228 10.71 18.80 1.80
C SER A 228 9.61 19.59 1.07
N GLY A 229 9.48 19.38 -0.24
CA GLY A 229 8.58 20.16 -1.09
C GLY A 229 9.11 21.55 -1.45
N ASN A 230 10.35 21.92 -1.11
CA ASN A 230 10.93 23.22 -1.44
C ASN A 230 11.75 23.19 -2.74
N ILE A 231 11.22 23.79 -3.80
CA ILE A 231 11.89 23.87 -5.10
C ILE A 231 13.21 24.64 -5.08
N SER A 232 13.35 25.64 -4.21
CA SER A 232 14.55 26.48 -4.16
C SER A 232 15.69 25.86 -3.36
N LYS A 233 15.45 24.71 -2.70
CA LYS A 233 16.48 24.00 -1.97
C LYS A 233 17.53 23.45 -2.93
N THR A 234 18.79 23.77 -2.63
CA THR A 234 19.96 23.23 -3.33
C THR A 234 20.93 22.61 -2.34
N THR A 235 21.73 21.66 -2.79
CA THR A 235 22.82 21.05 -1.98
C THR A 235 24.19 21.56 -2.41
N SER A 236 25.23 21.22 -1.66
CA SER A 236 26.62 21.51 -2.04
C SER A 236 27.08 20.77 -3.30
N LEU A 237 26.34 19.75 -3.75
CA LEU A 237 26.56 19.04 -5.01
C LEU A 237 25.77 19.64 -6.18
N ASP A 238 25.17 20.81 -5.96
CA ASP A 238 24.30 21.48 -6.92
C ASP A 238 23.08 20.63 -7.30
N GLU A 239 22.55 19.82 -6.39
CA GLU A 239 21.30 19.11 -6.64
C GLU A 239 20.12 20.07 -6.54
N ARG A 240 19.17 19.99 -7.48
CA ARG A 240 18.13 21.03 -7.65
C ARG A 240 16.72 20.48 -7.79
N GLY A 241 15.76 21.32 -7.44
CA GLY A 241 14.33 21.07 -7.64
C GLY A 241 13.74 20.07 -6.67
N TYR A 242 12.47 19.70 -6.89
CA TYR A 242 11.73 18.88 -5.93
C TYR A 242 12.34 17.50 -5.68
N PHE A 243 12.98 16.93 -6.70
CA PHE A 243 13.61 15.60 -6.66
C PHE A 243 15.12 15.65 -6.40
N GLN A 244 15.69 16.84 -6.19
CA GLN A 244 17.13 17.06 -5.99
C GLN A 244 17.97 16.36 -7.09
N ILE A 245 17.69 16.70 -8.35
CA ILE A 245 18.38 16.11 -9.51
C ILE A 245 19.80 16.67 -9.56
N HIS A 246 20.79 15.79 -9.70
CA HIS A 246 22.22 16.15 -9.79
C HIS A 246 22.58 16.69 -11.20
N PRO A 247 23.61 17.55 -11.35
CA PRO A 247 24.04 18.06 -12.66
C PRO A 247 24.33 16.97 -13.70
N ASN A 248 24.98 15.88 -13.29
CA ASN A 248 25.25 14.73 -14.17
C ASN A 248 23.97 14.05 -14.67
N GLU A 249 22.95 13.91 -13.82
CA GLU A 249 21.66 13.35 -14.23
C GLU A 249 20.94 14.28 -15.20
N SER A 250 21.04 15.60 -14.95
CA SER A 250 20.54 16.62 -15.87
C SER A 250 21.21 16.52 -17.23
N LYS A 251 22.53 16.31 -17.27
CA LYS A 251 23.27 16.05 -18.51
C LYS A 251 22.80 14.77 -19.21
N THR A 252 22.70 13.66 -18.47
CA THR A 252 22.23 12.36 -18.99
C THR A 252 20.83 12.44 -19.58
N MET A 253 19.94 13.23 -18.97
CA MET A 253 18.55 13.37 -19.40
C MET A 253 18.29 14.61 -20.27
N ASN A 254 19.33 15.36 -20.65
CA ASN A 254 19.23 16.62 -21.39
C ASN A 254 18.23 17.61 -20.77
N LEU A 255 18.45 17.97 -19.51
CA LEU A 255 17.62 18.90 -18.74
C LEU A 255 18.31 20.27 -18.60
N ASN A 256 17.52 21.34 -18.60
CA ASN A 256 17.94 22.66 -18.16
C ASN A 256 18.06 22.66 -16.63
N HIS A 257 19.28 22.47 -16.14
CA HIS A 257 19.56 22.28 -14.73
C HIS A 257 19.13 23.49 -13.87
N MET A 258 19.32 24.72 -14.36
CA MET A 258 18.98 25.94 -13.62
C MET A 258 17.46 26.13 -13.47
N ALA A 259 16.67 25.69 -14.46
CA ALA A 259 15.22 25.80 -14.42
C ALA A 259 14.57 24.90 -13.34
N LEU A 260 15.29 23.89 -12.83
CA LEU A 260 14.80 22.97 -11.81
C LEU A 260 14.46 23.67 -10.48
N SER A 261 15.15 24.77 -10.15
CA SER A 261 14.96 25.52 -8.90
C SER A 261 13.94 26.66 -9.00
N THR A 262 13.49 27.02 -10.21
CA THR A 262 12.71 28.24 -10.46
C THR A 262 11.36 27.98 -11.12
N ASN A 263 11.20 26.87 -11.84
CA ASN A 263 9.95 26.53 -12.53
C ASN A 263 9.32 25.25 -11.94
N PRO A 264 8.24 25.38 -11.13
CA PRO A 264 7.56 24.23 -10.51
C PRO A 264 7.10 23.15 -11.48
N THR A 265 6.49 23.53 -12.59
CA THR A 265 6.02 22.57 -13.61
C THR A 265 7.20 21.83 -14.22
N TYR A 266 8.24 22.57 -14.61
CA TYR A 266 9.45 21.96 -15.19
C TYR A 266 10.15 21.02 -14.22
N SER A 267 10.29 21.42 -12.95
CA SER A 267 10.89 20.61 -11.87
C SER A 267 10.16 19.29 -11.66
N ILE A 268 8.81 19.32 -11.70
CA ILE A 268 7.98 18.10 -11.62
C ILE A 268 8.16 17.23 -12.87
N THR A 269 8.06 17.79 -14.08
CA THR A 269 8.23 17.02 -15.33
C THR A 269 9.62 16.37 -15.41
N ALA A 270 10.67 17.10 -15.01
CA ALA A 270 12.03 16.58 -14.93
C ALA A 270 12.18 15.47 -13.89
N GLY A 271 11.56 15.62 -12.71
CA GLY A 271 11.52 14.57 -11.69
C GLY A 271 10.80 13.31 -12.14
N ILE A 272 9.67 13.43 -12.83
CA ILE A 272 8.98 12.29 -13.43
C ILE A 272 9.85 11.62 -14.49
N LYS A 273 10.62 12.39 -15.28
CA LYS A 273 11.58 11.84 -16.23
C LYS A 273 12.69 11.04 -15.52
N LEU A 274 13.21 11.54 -14.39
CA LEU A 274 14.17 10.81 -13.55
C LEU A 274 13.59 9.48 -13.06
N VAL A 275 12.38 9.50 -12.50
CA VAL A 275 11.72 8.28 -12.02
C VAL A 275 11.53 7.28 -13.16
N LYS A 276 11.07 7.72 -14.34
CA LYS A 276 10.93 6.87 -15.53
C LYS A 276 12.27 6.31 -16.01
N HIS A 277 13.35 7.09 -15.93
CA HIS A 277 14.70 6.61 -16.26
C HIS A 277 15.11 5.44 -15.34
N HIS A 278 14.94 5.57 -14.03
CA HIS A 278 15.27 4.49 -13.10
C HIS A 278 14.29 3.32 -13.17
N ALA A 279 13.01 3.55 -13.47
CA ALA A 279 12.04 2.50 -13.75
C ALA A 279 12.44 1.66 -14.97
N TYR A 280 12.95 2.31 -16.02
CA TYR A 280 13.52 1.62 -17.17
C TYR A 280 14.75 0.78 -16.77
N GLN A 281 15.67 1.31 -15.95
CA GLN A 281 16.81 0.54 -15.46
C GLN A 281 16.38 -0.66 -14.59
N ALA A 282 15.42 -0.49 -13.69
CA ALA A 282 14.88 -1.59 -12.88
C ALA A 282 14.28 -2.69 -13.76
N LYS A 283 13.54 -2.31 -14.81
CA LYS A 283 13.01 -3.27 -15.79
C LYS A 283 14.12 -4.02 -16.53
N LYS A 284 15.21 -3.34 -16.94
CA LYS A 284 16.38 -3.99 -17.56
C LYS A 284 17.08 -4.98 -16.63
N LEU A 285 17.02 -4.75 -15.32
CA LEU A 285 17.55 -5.68 -14.31
C LEU A 285 16.62 -6.87 -14.04
N GLY A 286 15.46 -6.91 -14.70
CA GLY A 286 14.52 -8.03 -14.64
C GLY A 286 13.32 -7.81 -13.74
N PHE A 287 13.23 -6.69 -13.01
CA PHE A 287 12.14 -6.47 -12.06
C PHE A 287 10.78 -6.32 -12.74
N THR A 288 9.78 -7.03 -12.20
CA THR A 288 8.39 -6.96 -12.67
C THR A 288 7.82 -5.58 -12.39
N TYR A 289 7.51 -4.86 -13.47
CA TYR A 289 7.00 -3.49 -13.41
C TYR A 289 5.74 -3.38 -12.54
N GLY A 290 5.66 -2.28 -11.77
CA GLY A 290 4.46 -1.93 -10.99
C GLY A 290 4.33 -2.63 -9.64
N THR A 291 5.15 -3.64 -9.35
CA THR A 291 5.18 -4.31 -8.04
C THR A 291 5.74 -3.42 -6.94
N ASP A 292 5.46 -3.74 -5.67
CA ASP A 292 6.03 -3.04 -4.51
C ASP A 292 7.57 -3.05 -4.55
N LEU A 293 8.17 -4.24 -4.74
CA LEU A 293 9.62 -4.38 -4.86
C LEU A 293 10.18 -3.53 -6.02
N PHE A 294 9.48 -3.48 -7.16
CA PHE A 294 9.93 -2.68 -8.30
C PHE A 294 10.12 -1.20 -7.93
N TRP A 295 9.15 -0.56 -7.27
CA TRP A 295 9.27 0.85 -6.90
C TRP A 295 10.33 1.11 -5.83
N HIS A 296 10.53 0.17 -4.91
CA HIS A 296 11.66 0.22 -3.97
C HIS A 296 13.00 0.18 -4.71
N ILE A 297 13.13 -0.68 -5.72
CA ILE A 297 14.34 -0.77 -6.54
C ILE A 297 14.54 0.49 -7.40
N VAL A 298 13.48 1.11 -7.93
CA VAL A 298 13.58 2.39 -8.65
C VAL A 298 14.26 3.44 -7.78
N LYS A 299 13.82 3.60 -6.53
CA LYS A 299 14.46 4.55 -5.60
C LYS A 299 15.86 4.09 -5.19
N LEU A 300 16.07 2.80 -4.98
CA LEU A 300 17.38 2.27 -4.61
C LEU A 300 18.41 2.46 -5.73
N LEU A 301 18.02 2.39 -7.00
CA LEU A 301 18.91 2.64 -8.14
C LEU A 301 19.36 4.09 -8.24
N HIS A 302 18.50 5.04 -7.84
CA HIS A 302 18.89 6.45 -7.74
C HIS A 302 19.96 6.65 -6.65
N TRP A 303 19.79 6.01 -5.49
CA TRP A 303 20.73 6.16 -4.37
C TRP A 303 22.00 5.31 -4.53
N LEU A 304 21.85 4.11 -5.09
CA LEU A 304 22.85 3.04 -5.15
C LEU A 304 22.96 2.42 -6.57
N PRO A 305 23.29 3.21 -7.60
CA PRO A 305 23.16 2.77 -9.00
C PRO A 305 23.91 1.49 -9.31
N HIS A 306 25.22 1.43 -9.02
CA HIS A 306 26.03 0.23 -9.25
C HIS A 306 25.87 -0.83 -8.15
N GLY A 307 25.44 -0.45 -6.94
CA GLY A 307 25.33 -1.41 -5.84
C GLY A 307 24.12 -2.33 -5.97
N VAL A 308 23.01 -1.88 -6.58
CA VAL A 308 21.88 -2.78 -6.89
C VAL A 308 22.35 -3.95 -7.76
N GLN A 309 23.16 -3.69 -8.79
CA GLN A 309 23.71 -4.75 -9.64
C GLN A 309 24.56 -5.75 -8.86
N LYS A 310 25.37 -5.27 -7.90
CA LYS A 310 26.19 -6.14 -7.04
C LYS A 310 25.35 -7.00 -6.10
N ILE A 311 24.27 -6.45 -5.55
CA ILE A 311 23.30 -7.23 -4.75
C ILE A 311 22.69 -8.34 -5.62
N LEU A 312 22.29 -8.04 -6.87
CA LEU A 312 21.68 -9.02 -7.76
C LEU A 312 22.65 -10.11 -8.23
N VAL A 313 23.91 -9.76 -8.47
CA VAL A 313 24.96 -10.76 -8.76
C VAL A 313 25.07 -11.74 -7.60
N HIS A 314 25.18 -11.21 -6.38
CA HIS A 314 25.25 -12.04 -5.18
C HIS A 314 24.00 -12.91 -4.98
N MET A 315 22.79 -12.38 -5.22
CA MET A 315 21.56 -13.17 -5.16
C MET A 315 21.58 -14.33 -6.16
N ARG A 316 22.01 -14.08 -7.41
CA ARG A 316 22.12 -15.12 -8.44
C ARG A 316 23.14 -16.20 -8.09
N GLU A 317 24.30 -15.82 -7.55
CA GLU A 317 25.31 -16.77 -7.06
C GLU A 317 24.77 -17.69 -5.95
N HIS A 318 23.74 -17.23 -5.23
CA HIS A 318 23.03 -17.99 -4.19
C HIS A 318 21.74 -18.64 -4.69
N ASN A 319 21.51 -18.70 -6.01
CA ASN A 319 20.30 -19.26 -6.64
C ASN A 319 18.99 -18.57 -6.19
N ILE A 320 19.06 -17.30 -5.81
CA ILE A 320 17.90 -16.50 -5.42
C ILE A 320 17.41 -15.70 -6.63
N ASN A 321 16.14 -15.90 -7.01
CA ASN A 321 15.49 -15.06 -8.00
C ASN A 321 14.94 -13.79 -7.34
N PRO A 322 15.47 -12.59 -7.63
CA PRO A 322 15.02 -11.36 -6.99
C PRO A 322 13.56 -11.00 -7.30
N ASN A 323 12.98 -11.49 -8.41
CA ASN A 323 11.60 -11.18 -8.80
C ASN A 323 10.53 -11.87 -7.96
N THR A 324 10.91 -12.88 -7.18
CA THR A 324 10.00 -13.59 -6.30
C THR A 324 10.05 -13.06 -4.86
N LEU A 325 10.87 -12.05 -4.60
CA LEU A 325 11.06 -11.50 -3.27
C LEU A 325 10.07 -10.35 -3.00
N SER A 326 9.70 -10.20 -1.74
CA SER A 326 9.24 -8.95 -1.17
C SER A 326 10.40 -7.97 -0.93
N TRP A 327 10.10 -6.69 -0.73
CA TRP A 327 11.11 -5.72 -0.30
C TRP A 327 11.81 -6.14 1.00
N ASN A 328 11.07 -6.68 1.97
CA ASN A 328 11.65 -7.15 3.23
C ASN A 328 12.61 -8.33 3.06
N GLU A 329 12.34 -9.24 2.12
CA GLU A 329 13.27 -10.32 1.78
C GLU A 329 14.53 -9.79 1.08
N PHE A 330 14.36 -8.85 0.14
CA PHE A 330 15.49 -8.16 -0.48
C PHE A 330 16.38 -7.46 0.54
N LYS A 331 15.78 -6.74 1.50
CA LYS A 331 16.49 -6.10 2.63
C LYS A 331 17.23 -7.11 3.48
N ARG A 332 16.55 -8.18 3.92
CA ARG A 332 17.15 -9.22 4.77
C ARG A 332 18.35 -9.86 4.09
N HIS A 333 18.27 -10.17 2.79
CA HIS A 333 19.40 -10.67 2.02
C HIS A 333 20.56 -9.68 2.03
N THR A 334 20.28 -8.41 1.71
CA THR A 334 21.31 -7.36 1.63
C THR A 334 21.97 -7.10 2.97
N ILE A 335 21.23 -7.17 4.08
CA ILE A 335 21.75 -7.02 5.45
C ILE A 335 22.62 -8.22 5.80
N ARG A 336 22.09 -9.45 5.58
CA ARG A 336 22.78 -10.70 5.93
C ARG A 336 24.13 -10.82 5.24
N TYR A 337 24.18 -10.50 3.95
CA TYR A 337 25.36 -10.66 3.10
C TYR A 337 26.09 -9.35 2.82
N ARG A 338 25.89 -8.34 3.69
CA ARG A 338 26.45 -7.00 3.50
C ARG A 338 27.95 -7.02 3.28
N THR A 339 28.69 -7.81 4.06
CA THR A 339 30.16 -7.84 4.01
C THR A 339 30.64 -8.32 2.65
N GLU A 340 30.09 -9.43 2.16
CA GLU A 340 30.42 -10.02 0.85
C GLU A 340 30.01 -9.09 -0.30
N ILE A 341 28.80 -8.53 -0.25
CA ILE A 341 28.32 -7.56 -1.23
C ILE A 341 29.26 -6.33 -1.25
N CYS A 342 29.65 -5.82 -0.08
CA CYS A 342 30.56 -4.67 0.02
C CYS A 342 31.96 -4.94 -0.52
N GLN A 343 32.49 -6.16 -0.38
CA GLN A 343 33.79 -6.53 -0.95
C GLN A 343 33.80 -6.41 -2.47
N SER A 344 32.65 -6.65 -3.11
CA SER A 344 32.49 -6.50 -4.56
C SER A 344 32.30 -5.03 -5.03
N MET A 345 32.25 -4.07 -4.09
CA MET A 345 31.91 -2.65 -4.33
C MET A 345 33.07 -1.72 -3.95
N LYS A 346 33.63 -1.01 -4.94
CA LYS A 346 34.76 -0.07 -4.74
C LYS A 346 34.49 1.04 -3.70
N HIS A 347 33.24 1.46 -3.52
CA HIS A 347 32.88 2.61 -2.69
C HIS A 347 31.92 2.27 -1.53
N CYS A 348 31.84 1.00 -1.09
CA CYS A 348 30.89 0.61 -0.05
C CYS A 348 31.01 1.42 1.24
N ASN A 349 32.26 1.76 1.63
CA ASN A 349 32.56 2.48 2.87
C ASN A 349 32.62 4.00 2.74
N LYS A 350 32.56 4.54 1.51
CA LYS A 350 32.78 5.98 1.22
C LYS A 350 31.55 6.72 0.69
N GLY A 351 30.39 6.07 0.67
CA GLY A 351 29.13 6.71 0.27
C GLY A 351 28.09 5.72 -0.24
N TRP A 352 28.50 4.60 -0.83
CA TRP A 352 27.59 3.61 -1.42
C TRP A 352 27.36 2.42 -0.50
N ASN A 353 27.03 2.69 0.77
CA ASN A 353 26.70 1.64 1.73
C ASN A 353 25.25 1.16 1.47
N PRO A 354 25.02 -0.12 1.11
CA PRO A 354 23.68 -0.63 0.81
C PRO A 354 22.66 -0.39 1.92
N LEU A 355 23.09 -0.41 3.19
CA LEU A 355 22.19 -0.18 4.32
C LEU A 355 21.68 1.25 4.39
N ARG A 356 22.53 2.24 4.03
CA ARG A 356 22.12 3.64 3.97
C ARG A 356 21.15 3.87 2.81
N GLY A 357 21.37 3.20 1.69
CA GLY A 357 20.44 3.21 0.55
C GLY A 357 19.09 2.61 0.90
N ILE A 358 19.08 1.44 1.53
CA ILE A 358 17.86 0.80 2.04
C ILE A 358 17.11 1.71 3.00
N ALA A 359 17.81 2.31 3.97
CA ALA A 359 17.19 3.25 4.91
C ALA A 359 16.62 4.50 4.23
N ASN A 360 17.28 5.00 3.18
CA ASN A 360 16.77 6.12 2.38
C ASN A 360 15.48 5.74 1.64
N VAL A 361 15.43 4.53 1.06
CA VAL A 361 14.23 4.00 0.41
C VAL A 361 13.10 3.85 1.42
N ASP A 362 13.34 3.18 2.56
CA ASP A 362 12.32 3.02 3.62
C ASP A 362 11.76 4.38 4.06
N LYS A 363 12.62 5.39 4.23
CA LYS A 363 12.21 6.76 4.55
C LYS A 363 11.31 7.38 3.48
N VAL A 364 11.57 7.15 2.19
CA VAL A 364 10.73 7.64 1.10
C VAL A 364 9.32 7.06 1.21
N PHE A 365 9.19 5.75 1.38
CA PHE A 365 7.88 5.11 1.48
C PHE A 365 7.15 5.49 2.77
N GLU A 366 7.85 5.60 3.90
CA GLU A 366 7.29 6.09 5.16
C GLU A 366 6.76 7.52 5.03
N GLN A 367 7.55 8.43 4.45
CA GLN A 367 7.12 9.82 4.25
C GLN A 367 5.99 9.94 3.22
N GLY A 368 6.02 9.13 2.17
CA GLY A 368 4.95 9.06 1.17
C GLY A 368 3.63 8.63 1.80
N HIS A 369 3.66 7.58 2.61
CA HIS A 369 2.50 7.10 3.36
C HIS A 369 1.99 8.16 4.35
N ARG A 370 2.89 8.75 5.16
CA ARG A 370 2.54 9.83 6.10
C ARG A 370 1.90 11.02 5.39
N LEU A 371 2.44 11.43 4.25
CA LEU A 371 1.87 12.52 3.47
C LEU A 371 0.52 12.14 2.84
N SER A 372 0.34 10.92 2.36
CA SER A 372 -0.98 10.46 1.88
C SER A 372 -2.03 10.59 2.98
N VAL A 373 -1.67 10.15 4.19
CA VAL A 373 -2.47 10.27 5.41
C VAL A 373 -2.78 11.74 5.73
N ASP A 374 -1.77 12.61 5.78
CA ASP A 374 -1.91 14.03 6.12
C ASP A 374 -2.68 14.83 5.04
N LEU A 375 -2.62 14.40 3.78
CA LEU A 375 -3.28 15.03 2.64
C LEU A 375 -4.68 14.47 2.36
N GLY A 376 -5.05 13.35 2.99
CA GLY A 376 -6.32 12.66 2.77
C GLY A 376 -6.42 12.02 1.38
N LEU A 377 -5.32 11.42 0.91
CA LEU A 377 -5.16 10.75 -0.38
C LEU A 377 -5.23 9.24 -0.30
#